data_AF-A0A8S3F616-F1
#
_entry.id   AF-A0A8S3F616-F1
#
_cell.length_a   1.000
_cell.length_b   1.000
_cell.length_c   1.000
_cell.angle_alpha   90.00
_cell.angle_beta   90.00
_cell.angle_gamma   90.00
#
_symmetry.space_group_name_H-M   'P 1'
#
loop_
_entity.id
_entity.type
_entity.pdbx_description
1 polymer ?
#
loop_
_entity_poly.entity_id
_entity_poly.type
_entity_poly.pdbx_seq_one_letter_code
_entity_poly.pdbx_strand_id
1 'polypeptide(L)'
;EELQRLIAIDKHLALFCLATYGEGDPTDNAQEFYEWLRENGRDLTGLHYAVFGLGNKTYEHYNAVGKLVDKRITELGGVRVCDLGLGDDDGNIEDDFMAWATIFWQNVCHKYELVINTDGTSMRQYKLVPGPFPVDSVFTGEIGRLKSYERQKPPYDARNPYLAPVTNTRELFQNDCLRSCLHLELDISATNI
;
A
#
# COMPACT_ATOMS: atom_id res chain seq x y z
N GLU A 1 20.36 -0.90 1.89
CA GLU A 1 21.43 -0.83 0.85
C GLU A 1 20.91 -0.41 -0.52
N GLU A 2 19.67 -0.73 -0.88
CA GLU A 2 19.15 -0.45 -2.23
C GLU A 2 19.02 1.06 -2.55
N LEU A 3 18.60 1.89 -1.60
CA LEU A 3 18.49 3.34 -1.83
C LEU A 3 19.83 4.00 -2.20
N GLN A 4 20.94 3.54 -1.63
CA GLN A 4 22.28 4.06 -1.98
C GLN A 4 22.70 3.63 -3.39
N ARG A 5 22.23 2.47 -3.86
CA ARG A 5 22.49 2.02 -5.24
C ARG A 5 21.74 2.84 -6.27
N LEU A 6 20.56 3.38 -5.93
CA LEU A 6 19.79 4.26 -6.82
C LEU A 6 20.57 5.52 -7.20
N ILE A 7 21.43 6.03 -6.31
CA ILE A 7 22.23 7.25 -6.53
C ILE A 7 23.18 7.10 -7.73
N ALA A 8 23.56 5.88 -8.09
CA ALA A 8 24.42 5.62 -9.24
C ALA A 8 23.68 5.65 -10.60
N ILE A 9 22.35 5.70 -10.60
CA ILE A 9 21.54 5.71 -11.82
C ILE A 9 21.36 7.16 -12.28
N ASP A 10 21.61 7.44 -13.56
CA ASP A 10 21.36 8.78 -14.11
C ASP A 10 19.87 9.15 -13.99
N LYS A 11 19.60 10.39 -13.57
CA LYS A 11 18.24 10.92 -13.35
C LYS A 11 17.36 10.02 -12.46
N HIS A 12 17.93 9.42 -11.41
CA HIS A 12 17.19 8.61 -10.44
C HIS A 12 16.20 9.43 -9.62
N LEU A 13 15.13 8.77 -9.16
CA LEU A 13 14.14 9.34 -8.24
C LEU A 13 13.49 8.20 -7.45
N ALA A 14 13.43 8.32 -6.12
CA ALA A 14 12.66 7.43 -5.26
C ALA A 14 11.34 8.09 -4.85
N LEU A 15 10.21 7.48 -5.22
CA LEU A 15 8.88 7.92 -4.80
C LEU A 15 8.34 6.98 -3.71
N PHE A 16 7.91 7.56 -2.58
CA PHE A 16 7.33 6.82 -1.48
C PHE A 16 5.85 7.20 -1.34
N CYS A 17 4.95 6.23 -1.53
CA CYS A 17 3.53 6.36 -1.20
C CYS A 17 3.27 5.55 0.08
N LEU A 18 3.03 6.25 1.19
CA LEU A 18 3.06 5.65 2.53
C LEU A 18 1.77 5.93 3.30
N ALA A 19 1.04 4.87 3.64
CA ALA A 19 -0.11 4.98 4.53
C ALA A 19 0.31 4.94 6.00
N THR A 20 -0.46 5.63 6.84
CA THR A 20 -0.37 5.55 8.29
C THR A 20 -1.47 4.64 8.81
N TYR A 21 -1.15 3.72 9.71
CA TYR A 21 -2.07 2.75 10.31
C TYR A 21 -1.97 2.77 11.84
N GLY A 22 -2.91 2.11 12.52
CA GLY A 22 -2.94 2.03 13.99
C GLY A 22 -2.86 3.41 14.66
N GLU A 23 -1.94 3.55 15.62
CA GLU A 23 -1.73 4.77 16.39
C GLU A 23 -0.56 5.61 15.83
N GLY A 24 -0.54 5.81 14.51
CA GLY A 24 0.53 6.55 13.84
C GLY A 24 1.69 5.68 13.33
N ASP A 25 1.47 4.37 13.25
CA ASP A 25 2.45 3.35 12.86
C ASP A 25 2.48 3.13 11.33
N PRO A 26 3.59 2.60 10.77
CA PRO A 26 3.65 2.20 9.36
C PRO A 26 2.72 1.00 9.09
N THR A 27 2.39 0.79 7.81
CA THR A 27 1.77 -0.47 7.38
C THR A 27 2.73 -1.64 7.57
N ASP A 28 2.21 -2.86 7.77
CA ASP A 28 3.01 -4.06 8.05
C ASP A 28 4.18 -4.26 7.06
N ASN A 29 3.94 -4.02 5.77
CA ASN A 29 4.95 -4.17 4.72
C ASN A 29 6.04 -3.08 4.73
N ALA A 30 5.83 -1.99 5.48
CA ALA A 30 6.75 -0.86 5.61
C ALA A 30 7.45 -0.82 6.98
N GLN A 31 7.11 -1.71 7.91
CA GLN A 31 7.66 -1.74 9.28
C GLN A 31 9.19 -1.77 9.29
N GLU A 32 9.81 -2.73 8.60
CA GLU A 32 11.28 -2.88 8.57
C GLU A 32 11.97 -1.65 7.97
N PHE A 33 11.39 -1.05 6.92
CA PHE A 33 11.91 0.16 6.30
C PHE A 33 11.83 1.36 7.26
N TYR A 34 10.69 1.52 7.93
CA TYR A 34 10.45 2.59 8.88
C TYR A 34 11.42 2.52 10.07
N GLU A 35 11.62 1.33 10.65
CA GLU A 35 12.58 1.09 11.73
C GLU A 35 14.01 1.37 11.27
N TRP A 36 14.40 0.84 10.11
CA TRP A 36 15.73 1.09 9.53
C TRP A 36 16.00 2.57 9.36
N LEU A 37 15.02 3.33 8.85
CA LEU A 37 15.16 4.76 8.61
C LEU A 37 15.24 5.56 9.93
N ARG A 38 14.45 5.16 10.94
CA ARG A 38 14.41 5.78 12.27
C ARG A 38 15.72 5.58 13.03
N GLU A 39 16.26 4.36 13.03
CA GLU A 39 17.35 3.95 13.92
C GLU A 39 18.72 3.95 13.24
N ASN A 40 18.78 3.47 12.00
CA ASN A 40 20.02 3.09 11.31
C ASN A 40 20.22 3.83 9.98
N GLY A 41 19.49 4.94 9.79
CA GLY A 41 19.57 5.77 8.60
C GLY A 41 21.02 6.06 8.22
N ARG A 42 21.43 5.56 7.06
CA ARG A 42 22.76 5.84 6.48
C ARG A 42 22.70 7.15 5.71
N ASP A 43 23.87 7.67 5.36
CA ASP A 43 23.98 8.79 4.43
C ASP A 43 23.26 8.49 3.10
N LEU A 44 22.30 9.34 2.77
CA LEU A 44 21.50 9.38 1.55
C LEU A 44 21.80 10.64 0.74
N THR A 45 22.94 11.29 0.96
CA THR A 45 23.41 12.44 0.18
C THR A 45 23.35 12.14 -1.33
N GLY A 46 22.59 12.96 -2.05
CA GLY A 46 22.39 12.83 -3.50
C GLY A 46 21.20 11.95 -3.90
N LEU A 47 20.50 11.30 -2.96
CA LEU A 47 19.24 10.63 -3.27
C LEU A 47 18.16 11.67 -3.57
N HIS A 48 17.68 11.71 -4.80
CA HIS A 48 16.49 12.49 -5.15
C HIS A 48 15.24 11.70 -4.74
N TYR A 49 14.33 12.35 -4.01
CA TYR A 49 13.12 11.66 -3.52
C TYR A 49 11.88 12.56 -3.49
N ALA A 50 10.72 11.93 -3.39
CA ALA A 50 9.44 12.56 -3.07
C ALA A 50 8.57 11.62 -2.22
N VAL A 51 7.69 12.18 -1.40
CA VAL A 51 6.80 11.41 -0.51
C VAL A 51 5.37 11.90 -0.67
N PHE A 52 4.43 10.96 -0.80
CA PHE A 52 3.01 11.19 -0.66
C PHE A 52 2.50 10.35 0.52
N GLY A 53 2.03 11.02 1.57
CA GLY A 53 1.42 10.37 2.72
C GLY A 53 -0.07 10.12 2.49
N LEU A 54 -0.55 8.95 2.88
CA LEU A 54 -1.96 8.60 2.95
C LEU A 54 -2.36 8.56 4.43
N GLY A 55 -3.26 9.45 4.84
CA GLY A 55 -3.74 9.54 6.21
C GLY A 55 -5.21 9.92 6.25
N ASN A 56 -5.72 10.16 7.45
CA ASN A 56 -7.09 10.56 7.69
C ASN A 56 -7.12 11.53 8.89
N LYS A 57 -7.71 12.72 8.73
CA LYS A 57 -7.69 13.77 9.76
C LYS A 57 -8.54 13.46 10.99
N THR A 58 -9.39 12.43 10.94
CA THR A 58 -10.15 11.96 12.11
C THR A 58 -9.25 11.24 13.13
N TYR A 59 -8.04 10.85 12.74
CA TYR A 59 -7.04 10.24 13.62
C TYR A 59 -6.10 11.30 14.21
N GLU A 60 -5.69 11.10 15.46
CA GLU A 60 -4.75 11.99 16.16
C GLU A 60 -3.43 12.14 15.39
N HIS A 61 -2.91 11.02 14.86
CA HIS A 61 -1.62 10.94 14.18
C HIS A 61 -1.74 11.04 12.66
N TYR A 62 -2.43 12.09 12.17
CA TYR A 62 -2.60 12.36 10.74
C TYR A 62 -1.28 12.34 9.96
N ASN A 63 -1.14 11.38 9.02
CA ASN A 63 0.01 11.24 8.12
C ASN A 63 1.38 11.07 8.84
N ALA A 64 1.40 10.52 10.05
CA ALA A 64 2.61 10.41 10.87
C ALA A 64 3.78 9.73 10.15
N VAL A 65 3.51 8.64 9.42
CA VAL A 65 4.54 7.86 8.71
C VAL A 65 5.13 8.64 7.55
N GLY A 66 4.28 9.23 6.69
CA GLY A 66 4.73 10.05 5.57
C GLY A 66 5.58 11.24 6.03
N LYS A 67 5.14 11.92 7.10
CA LYS A 67 5.88 13.04 7.72
C LYS A 67 7.24 12.61 8.27
N LEU A 68 7.30 11.47 8.96
CA LEU A 68 8.55 10.96 9.52
C LEU A 68 9.52 10.57 8.40
N VAL A 69 9.07 9.83 7.40
CA VAL A 69 9.93 9.38 6.30
C VAL A 69 10.49 10.56 5.52
N ASP A 70 9.64 11.52 5.16
CA ASP A 70 10.05 12.76 4.49
C ASP A 70 11.10 13.53 5.29
N LYS A 71 10.83 13.78 6.58
CA LYS A 71 11.78 14.45 7.47
C LYS A 71 13.10 13.69 7.54
N ARG A 72 13.05 12.37 7.74
CA ARG A 72 14.23 11.56 8.01
C ARG A 72 15.11 11.38 6.78
N ILE A 73 14.53 11.23 5.58
CA ILE A 73 15.33 11.19 4.34
C ILE A 73 16.05 12.53 4.12
N THR A 74 15.41 13.67 4.39
CA THR A 74 16.08 14.99 4.34
C THR A 74 17.23 15.09 5.36
N GLU A 75 17.03 14.66 6.61
CA GLU A 75 18.08 14.68 7.64
C GLU A 75 19.30 13.82 7.24
N LEU A 76 19.08 12.76 6.46
CA LEU A 76 20.13 11.89 5.95
C LEU A 76 20.79 12.39 4.66
N GLY A 77 20.47 13.61 4.19
CA GLY A 77 21.09 14.23 3.01
C GLY A 77 20.32 14.03 1.69
N GLY A 78 19.15 13.39 1.73
CA GLY A 78 18.29 13.27 0.55
C GLY A 78 17.78 14.63 0.07
N VAL A 79 17.65 14.77 -1.25
CA VAL A 79 17.19 15.99 -1.92
C VAL A 79 15.73 15.81 -2.31
N ARG A 80 14.85 16.55 -1.63
CA ARG A 80 13.42 16.57 -1.93
C ARG A 80 13.16 17.20 -3.29
N VAL A 81 12.41 16.52 -4.16
CA VAL A 81 12.04 16.99 -5.51
C VAL A 81 10.67 17.64 -5.55
N CYS A 82 9.77 17.22 -4.67
CA CYS A 82 8.44 17.80 -4.52
C CYS A 82 8.08 17.83 -3.04
N ASP A 83 7.34 18.86 -2.62
CA ASP A 83 6.85 18.96 -1.25
C ASP A 83 6.04 17.72 -0.85
N LEU A 84 6.08 17.38 0.44
CA LEU A 84 5.35 16.25 1.00
C LEU A 84 3.84 16.40 0.72
N GLY A 85 3.26 15.41 0.06
CA GLY A 85 1.80 15.30 -0.09
C GLY A 85 1.16 14.75 1.19
N LEU A 86 0.02 15.30 1.57
CA LEU A 86 -0.75 14.91 2.75
C LEU A 86 -2.19 14.60 2.33
N GLY A 87 -2.44 13.36 1.88
CA GLY A 87 -3.77 12.91 1.51
C GLY A 87 -4.66 12.63 2.71
N ASP A 88 -5.95 12.94 2.58
CA ASP A 88 -6.97 12.81 3.63
C ASP A 88 -8.15 11.94 3.20
N ASP A 89 -8.21 10.73 3.76
CA ASP A 89 -9.29 9.76 3.51
C ASP A 89 -10.63 10.13 4.18
N ASP A 90 -10.66 11.12 5.09
CA ASP A 90 -11.93 11.70 5.58
C ASP A 90 -12.59 12.59 4.51
N GLY A 91 -11.79 13.15 3.60
CA GLY A 91 -12.22 14.01 2.52
C GLY A 91 -12.24 13.27 1.19
N ASN A 92 -11.28 13.59 0.32
CA ASN A 92 -11.11 12.92 -0.96
C ASN A 92 -9.62 12.74 -1.27
N ILE A 93 -9.08 11.62 -0.82
CA ILE A 93 -7.66 11.30 -1.00
C ILE A 93 -7.24 11.19 -2.48
N GLU A 94 -8.16 10.86 -3.38
CA GLU A 94 -7.90 10.81 -4.82
C GLU A 94 -7.64 12.22 -5.37
N ASP A 95 -8.47 13.20 -5.00
CA ASP A 95 -8.28 14.59 -5.42
C ASP A 95 -6.98 15.17 -4.85
N ASP A 96 -6.67 14.86 -3.58
CA ASP A 96 -5.41 15.25 -2.94
C ASP A 96 -4.20 14.68 -3.69
N PHE A 97 -4.26 13.39 -4.05
CA PHE A 97 -3.21 12.73 -4.81
C PHE A 97 -3.06 13.32 -6.21
N MET A 98 -4.16 13.55 -6.93
CA MET A 98 -4.13 14.11 -8.29
C MET A 98 -3.58 15.54 -8.32
N ALA A 99 -3.95 16.37 -7.33
CA ALA A 99 -3.41 17.72 -7.17
C ALA A 99 -1.89 17.68 -6.91
N TRP A 100 -1.45 16.82 -5.99
CA TRP A 100 -0.04 16.63 -5.69
C TRP A 100 0.74 16.06 -6.90
N ALA A 101 0.21 15.05 -7.58
CA ALA A 101 0.83 14.38 -8.71
C ALA A 101 1.06 15.36 -9.88
N THR A 102 0.15 16.30 -10.09
CA THR A 102 0.29 17.36 -11.09
C THR A 102 1.53 18.21 -10.83
N ILE A 103 1.74 18.65 -9.58
CA ILE A 103 2.90 19.45 -9.17
C ILE A 103 4.18 18.60 -9.20
N PHE A 104 4.10 17.36 -8.70
CA PHE A 104 5.19 16.39 -8.73
C PHE A 104 5.76 16.23 -10.14
N TRP A 105 4.91 15.97 -11.15
CA TRP A 105 5.37 15.79 -12.52
C TRP A 105 5.97 17.06 -13.12
N GLN A 106 5.44 18.24 -12.80
CA GLN A 106 6.03 19.52 -13.21
C GLN A 106 7.46 19.68 -12.66
N ASN A 107 7.66 19.39 -11.37
CA ASN A 107 8.97 19.47 -10.71
C ASN A 107 9.96 18.45 -11.28
N VAL A 108 9.51 17.21 -11.50
CA VAL A 108 10.34 16.14 -12.08
C VAL A 108 10.78 16.51 -13.49
N CYS A 109 9.86 17.01 -14.33
CA CYS A 109 10.19 17.42 -15.69
C CYS A 109 11.17 18.59 -15.72
N HIS A 110 10.98 19.59 -14.85
CA HIS A 110 11.89 20.71 -14.74
C HIS A 110 13.28 20.28 -14.27
N LYS A 111 13.37 19.48 -13.21
CA LYS A 111 14.64 19.05 -12.60
C LYS A 111 15.50 18.19 -13.53
N TYR A 112 14.87 17.31 -14.31
CA TYR A 112 15.58 16.35 -15.18
C TYR A 112 15.55 16.73 -16.65
N GLU A 113 15.04 17.93 -16.98
CA GLU A 113 14.89 18.44 -18.34
C GLU A 113 14.14 17.44 -19.25
N LEU A 114 13.03 16.91 -18.73
CA LEU A 114 12.18 15.96 -19.45
C LEU A 114 11.00 16.68 -20.11
N VAL A 115 10.54 16.15 -21.25
CA VAL A 115 9.34 16.62 -21.93
C VAL A 115 8.23 15.60 -21.71
N ILE A 116 7.08 16.07 -21.24
CA ILE A 116 5.89 15.23 -21.11
C ILE A 116 5.42 14.86 -22.52
N ASN A 117 5.39 13.56 -22.81
CA ASN A 117 4.76 13.10 -24.03
C ASN A 117 3.24 13.28 -23.90
N THR A 118 2.67 14.18 -24.71
CA THR A 118 1.23 14.43 -24.76
C THR A 118 0.48 13.48 -25.69
N ASP A 119 1.21 12.63 -26.42
CA ASP A 119 0.62 11.57 -27.22
C ASP A 119 0.09 10.53 -26.24
N GLY A 120 -1.20 10.66 -25.90
CA GLY A 120 -1.95 9.82 -24.97
C GLY A 120 -2.05 8.37 -25.43
N THR A 121 -0.92 7.68 -25.45
CA THR A 121 -0.81 6.29 -25.84
C THR A 121 -1.30 5.43 -24.68
N SER A 122 -2.37 4.67 -24.93
CA SER A 122 -2.83 3.68 -23.98
C SER A 122 -1.79 2.56 -23.90
N MET A 123 -0.98 2.57 -22.84
CA MET A 123 -0.06 1.49 -22.53
C MET A 123 -0.72 0.48 -21.61
N ARG A 124 -0.85 -0.77 -22.07
CA ARG A 124 -1.44 -1.85 -21.27
C ARG A 124 -0.36 -2.54 -20.44
N GLN A 125 -0.61 -2.69 -19.14
CA GLN A 125 0.26 -3.46 -18.25
C GLN A 125 0.14 -4.98 -18.48
N TYR A 126 -1.04 -5.44 -18.90
CA TYR A 126 -1.35 -6.86 -19.06
C TYR A 126 -1.79 -7.20 -20.49
N LYS A 127 -1.41 -8.40 -20.93
CA LYS A 127 -1.80 -8.98 -22.22
C LYS A 127 -2.78 -10.12 -21.98
N LEU A 128 -3.90 -10.11 -22.71
CA LEU A 128 -4.83 -11.24 -22.76
C LEU A 128 -4.18 -12.42 -23.50
N VAL A 129 -4.16 -13.59 -22.87
CA VAL A 129 -3.76 -14.85 -23.48
C VAL A 129 -4.99 -15.78 -23.46
N PRO A 130 -5.72 -15.91 -24.58
CA PRO A 130 -6.88 -16.80 -24.64
C PRO A 130 -6.43 -18.25 -24.84
N GLY A 131 -7.20 -19.19 -24.31
CA GLY A 131 -7.04 -20.61 -24.60
C GLY A 131 -7.98 -21.47 -23.76
N PRO A 132 -8.15 -22.75 -24.10
CA PRO A 132 -8.55 -23.72 -23.09
C PRO A 132 -7.35 -23.92 -22.15
N PHE A 133 -7.57 -23.74 -20.85
CA PHE A 133 -6.60 -24.10 -19.82
C PHE A 133 -7.05 -25.40 -19.15
N PRO A 134 -6.13 -26.31 -18.80
CA PRO A 134 -6.47 -27.49 -18.01
C PRO A 134 -7.23 -27.08 -16.74
N VAL A 135 -8.35 -27.73 -16.44
CA VAL A 135 -9.22 -27.37 -15.29
C VAL A 135 -8.43 -27.29 -13.99
N ASP A 136 -7.47 -28.21 -13.79
CA ASP A 136 -6.63 -28.26 -12.59
C ASP A 136 -5.63 -27.11 -12.48
N SER A 137 -5.42 -26.34 -13.55
CA SER A 137 -4.51 -25.18 -13.61
C SER A 137 -5.23 -23.83 -13.48
N VAL A 138 -6.56 -23.84 -13.35
CA VAL A 138 -7.39 -22.65 -13.28
C VAL A 138 -7.68 -22.30 -11.83
N PHE A 139 -7.39 -21.05 -11.46
CA PHE A 139 -7.82 -20.49 -10.18
C PHE A 139 -9.34 -20.33 -10.16
N THR A 140 -9.96 -20.68 -9.03
CA THR A 140 -11.41 -20.73 -8.84
C THR A 140 -11.90 -19.85 -7.69
N GLY A 141 -11.01 -19.03 -7.11
CA GLY A 141 -11.33 -18.08 -6.03
C GLY A 141 -10.26 -18.01 -4.94
N GLU A 142 -9.25 -18.89 -4.99
CA GLU A 142 -8.14 -18.90 -4.05
C GLU A 142 -7.24 -17.66 -4.19
N ILE A 143 -6.76 -17.12 -3.07
CA ILE A 143 -5.93 -15.91 -3.05
C ILE A 143 -4.48 -16.18 -3.48
N GLY A 144 -3.88 -17.25 -2.96
CA GLY A 144 -2.45 -17.51 -3.11
C GLY A 144 -2.17 -18.72 -3.97
N ARG A 145 -1.97 -19.88 -3.32
CA ARG A 145 -1.62 -21.11 -4.00
C ARG A 145 -2.84 -21.75 -4.67
N LEU A 146 -2.69 -22.17 -5.92
CA LEU A 146 -3.70 -22.94 -6.65
C LEU A 146 -4.17 -24.16 -5.84
N LYS A 147 -5.49 -24.34 -5.73
CA LYS A 147 -6.18 -25.34 -4.92
C LYS A 147 -5.95 -25.23 -3.40
N SER A 148 -5.52 -24.08 -2.87
CA SER A 148 -5.35 -23.91 -1.42
C SER A 148 -6.66 -24.00 -0.64
N TYR A 149 -7.77 -23.58 -1.23
CA TYR A 149 -9.11 -23.67 -0.62
C TYR A 149 -9.58 -25.12 -0.51
N GLU A 150 -9.26 -25.96 -1.50
CA GLU A 150 -9.54 -27.40 -1.46
C GLU A 150 -8.58 -28.16 -0.53
N ARG A 151 -7.31 -27.72 -0.46
CA ARG A 151 -6.22 -28.37 0.28
C ARG A 151 -5.63 -27.42 1.30
N GLN A 152 -6.38 -27.19 2.36
CA GLN A 152 -6.02 -26.31 3.48
C GLN A 152 -4.84 -26.89 4.27
N LYS A 153 -3.77 -26.09 4.40
CA LYS A 153 -2.58 -26.43 5.18
C LYS A 153 -2.08 -25.19 5.91
N PRO A 154 -1.75 -25.29 7.21
CA PRO A 154 -1.14 -24.18 7.95
C PRO A 154 0.30 -23.92 7.47
N PRO A 155 0.87 -22.73 7.76
CA PRO A 155 0.26 -21.62 8.49
C PRO A 155 -0.81 -20.88 7.66
N TYR A 156 -1.79 -20.29 8.34
CA TYR A 156 -2.83 -19.48 7.73
C TYR A 156 -2.53 -17.99 7.93
N ASP A 157 -2.64 -17.22 6.84
CA ASP A 157 -2.36 -15.78 6.79
C ASP A 157 -3.14 -15.13 5.64
N ALA A 158 -2.88 -13.85 5.36
CA ALA A 158 -3.56 -13.12 4.29
C ALA A 158 -3.37 -13.72 2.87
N ARG A 159 -2.32 -14.52 2.64
CA ARG A 159 -2.04 -15.20 1.36
C ARG A 159 -2.57 -16.63 1.33
N ASN A 160 -2.87 -17.19 2.49
CA ASN A 160 -3.43 -18.54 2.65
C ASN A 160 -4.50 -18.52 3.76
N PRO A 161 -5.70 -17.98 3.49
CA PRO A 161 -6.73 -17.88 4.51
C PRO A 161 -7.30 -19.26 4.86
N TYR A 162 -7.71 -19.41 6.12
CA TYR A 162 -8.45 -20.57 6.56
C TYR A 162 -9.94 -20.44 6.23
N LEU A 163 -10.53 -21.46 5.60
CA LEU A 163 -11.97 -21.51 5.33
C LEU A 163 -12.74 -21.98 6.56
N ALA A 164 -12.90 -21.08 7.55
CA ALA A 164 -13.62 -21.35 8.78
C ALA A 164 -15.12 -21.58 8.54
N PRO A 165 -15.70 -22.73 8.96
CA PRO A 165 -17.15 -22.93 8.92
C PRO A 165 -17.87 -21.93 9.83
N VAL A 166 -18.97 -21.36 9.34
CA VAL A 166 -19.89 -20.57 10.18
C VAL A 166 -20.75 -21.55 10.99
N THR A 167 -20.60 -21.59 12.30
CA THR A 167 -21.34 -22.51 13.19
C THR A 167 -22.62 -21.92 13.72
N ASN A 168 -22.68 -20.60 13.86
CA ASN A 168 -23.86 -19.89 14.35
C ASN A 168 -24.00 -18.55 13.62
N THR A 169 -25.25 -18.20 13.30
CA THR A 169 -25.62 -16.89 12.75
C THR A 169 -26.91 -16.45 13.41
N ARG A 170 -26.93 -15.27 14.02
CA ARG A 170 -28.15 -14.70 14.62
C ARG A 170 -28.27 -13.20 14.39
N GLU A 171 -29.48 -12.74 14.16
CA GLU A 171 -29.81 -11.31 14.10
C GLU A 171 -29.81 -10.73 15.53
N LEU A 172 -29.13 -9.60 15.70
CA LEU A 172 -29.00 -8.89 16.97
C LEU A 172 -30.06 -7.80 17.14
N PHE A 173 -30.49 -7.20 16.03
CA PHE A 173 -31.55 -6.21 16.11
C PHE A 173 -32.91 -6.89 16.21
N GLN A 174 -33.68 -6.47 17.21
CA GLN A 174 -35.04 -6.93 17.42
C GLN A 174 -36.02 -5.88 16.90
N ASN A 175 -37.23 -6.33 16.53
CA ASN A 175 -38.32 -5.52 15.93
C ASN A 175 -38.03 -5.06 14.49
N ASP A 176 -39.00 -4.41 13.84
CA ASP A 176 -38.94 -3.87 12.46
C ASP A 176 -37.91 -2.74 12.31
N CYS A 177 -36.64 -3.03 12.56
CA CYS A 177 -35.51 -2.16 12.29
C CYS A 177 -35.18 -2.25 10.79
N LEU A 178 -34.97 -1.10 10.15
CA LEU A 178 -34.54 -1.02 8.74
C LEU A 178 -33.07 -1.45 8.53
N ARG A 179 -32.37 -1.83 9.60
CA ARG A 179 -30.96 -2.26 9.58
C ARG A 179 -30.87 -3.68 10.09
N SER A 180 -29.86 -4.42 9.62
CA SER A 180 -29.50 -5.76 10.11
C SER A 180 -28.13 -5.68 10.80
N CYS A 181 -27.98 -6.43 11.89
CA CYS A 181 -26.72 -6.63 12.59
C CYS A 181 -26.59 -8.10 12.99
N LEU A 182 -25.66 -8.82 12.35
CA LEU A 182 -25.49 -10.25 12.56
C LEU A 182 -24.37 -10.52 13.56
N HIS A 183 -24.61 -11.47 14.46
CA HIS A 183 -23.57 -12.18 15.21
C HIS A 183 -23.24 -13.47 14.46
N LEU A 184 -21.95 -13.69 14.18
CA LEU A 184 -21.42 -14.90 13.55
C LEU A 184 -20.43 -15.58 14.49
N GLU A 185 -20.47 -16.91 14.52
CA GLU A 185 -19.44 -17.75 15.14
C GLU A 185 -18.73 -18.54 14.05
N LEU A 186 -17.40 -18.48 14.04
CA LEU A 186 -16.54 -19.16 13.07
C LEU A 186 -15.74 -20.24 13.79
N ASP A 187 -15.82 -21.49 13.33
CA ASP A 187 -15.05 -22.59 13.90
C ASP A 187 -13.62 -22.59 13.36
N ILE A 188 -12.68 -22.30 14.24
CA ILE A 188 -11.24 -22.33 13.97
C ILE A 188 -10.52 -23.47 14.70
N SER A 189 -11.23 -24.42 15.30
CA SER A 189 -10.62 -25.48 16.13
C SER A 189 -9.58 -26.33 15.40
N ALA A 190 -9.67 -26.44 14.07
CA ALA A 190 -8.72 -27.19 13.24
C ALA A 190 -7.47 -26.39 12.81
N THR A 191 -7.32 -25.12 13.21
CA THR A 191 -6.21 -24.25 12.76
C THR A 191 -5.04 -24.18 13.73
N ASN A 192 -5.19 -24.72 14.94
CA ASN A 192 -4.25 -24.54 16.06
C ASN A 192 -4.00 -23.05 16.42
N ILE A 193 -4.98 -22.17 16.13
CA ILE A 193 -5.03 -20.77 16.57
C ILE A 193 -5.95 -20.67 17.80
#